data_AF-A0A8T2NWQ8-F1
#
_entry.id   AF-A0A8T2NWQ8-F1
#
_cell.length_a   1.000
_cell.length_b   1.000
_cell.length_c   1.000
_cell.angle_alpha   90.00
_cell.angle_beta   90.00
_cell.angle_gamma   90.00
#
_symmetry.space_group_name_H-M   'P 1'
#
loop_
_entity.id
_entity.type
_entity.pdbx_description
1 polymer ?
#
loop_
_entity_poly.entity_id
_entity_poly.type
_entity_poly.pdbx_seq_one_letter_code
_entity_poly.pdbx_strand_id
1 'polypeptide(L)'
;MVWDVEIPVLRGFLTATEATEWKQNNISGAESCSLLEFLLDGNFEGVLLSPVVLDILGGESSSEEKIETHLESCFLAYLSNATEDDKAE
;
A
#
# COMPACT_ATOMS: atom_id res chain seq x y z
N MET A 1 -8.58 -12.00 4.45
CA MET A 1 -7.24 -12.63 4.53
C MET A 1 -6.08 -11.64 4.52
N VAL A 2 -6.27 -10.34 4.24
CA VAL A 2 -5.18 -9.33 4.32
C VAL A 2 -4.91 -8.90 5.77
N TRP A 3 -5.97 -8.71 6.56
CA TRP A 3 -5.87 -8.25 7.96
C TRP A 3 -5.09 -9.17 8.90
N ASP A 4 -5.19 -10.49 8.73
CA ASP A 4 -4.48 -11.45 9.60
C ASP A 4 -2.95 -11.32 9.48
N VAL A 5 -2.47 -10.82 8.34
CA VAL A 5 -1.04 -10.59 8.09
C VAL A 5 -0.61 -9.19 8.54
N GLU A 6 -1.51 -8.20 8.51
CA GLU A 6 -1.19 -6.80 8.87
C GLU A 6 -1.34 -6.53 10.38
N ILE A 7 -2.22 -7.26 11.07
CA ILE A 7 -2.47 -7.09 12.50
C ILE A 7 -1.20 -7.21 13.36
N PRO A 8 -0.33 -8.24 13.20
CA PRO A 8 0.90 -8.36 13.99
C PRO A 8 1.85 -7.17 13.82
N VAL A 9 1.86 -6.58 12.63
CA VAL A 9 2.70 -5.43 12.28
C VAL A 9 2.18 -4.15 12.94
N LEU A 10 0.87 -3.90 12.83
CA LEU A 10 0.24 -2.69 13.35
C LEU A 10 0.15 -2.68 14.89
N ARG A 11 -0.04 -3.85 15.51
CA ARG A 11 -0.08 -3.99 16.98
C ARG A 11 1.32 -4.06 17.62
N GLY A 12 2.35 -4.34 16.81
CA GLY A 12 3.67 -4.75 17.26
C GLY A 12 3.74 -6.25 17.61
N PHE A 13 4.78 -6.93 17.13
CA PHE A 13 4.97 -8.36 17.36
C PHE A 13 5.02 -8.71 18.85
N LEU A 14 4.24 -9.70 19.26
CA LEU A 14 4.19 -10.19 20.65
C LEU A 14 5.38 -11.09 20.98
N THR A 15 5.92 -11.78 19.98
CA THR A 15 7.08 -12.68 20.15
C THR A 15 8.05 -12.58 18.98
N ALA A 16 9.31 -12.93 19.21
CA ALA A 16 10.33 -12.97 18.15
C ALA A 16 10.04 -14.05 17.08
N THR A 17 9.37 -15.13 17.48
CA THR A 17 8.93 -16.19 16.57
C THR A 17 7.87 -15.68 15.60
N GLU A 18 6.88 -14.94 16.10
CA GLU A 18 5.83 -14.31 15.29
C GLU A 18 6.42 -13.32 14.27
N ALA A 19 7.43 -12.52 14.66
CA ALA A 19 8.12 -11.63 13.73
C ALA A 19 8.86 -12.40 12.61
N THR A 20 9.43 -13.55 12.95
CA THR A 20 10.18 -14.39 11.99
C THR A 20 9.23 -15.11 11.04
N GLU A 21 8.12 -15.64 11.56
CA GLU A 21 7.05 -16.28 10.77
C GLU A 21 6.37 -15.27 9.86
N TRP A 22 6.10 -14.06 10.35
CA TRP A 22 5.54 -12.99 9.55
C TRP A 22 6.46 -12.61 8.38
N LYS A 23 7.77 -12.43 8.63
CA LYS A 23 8.75 -12.16 7.56
C LYS A 23 8.84 -13.29 6.53
N GLN A 24 8.73 -14.56 6.95
CA GLN A 24 8.71 -15.69 6.04
C GLN A 24 7.41 -15.76 5.21
N ASN A 25 6.26 -15.43 5.81
CA ASN A 25 4.98 -15.44 5.13
C ASN A 25 4.80 -14.26 4.16
N ASN A 26 5.43 -13.11 4.42
CA ASN A 26 5.46 -11.94 3.53
C ASN A 26 6.05 -12.30 2.15
N ILE A 27 6.99 -13.25 2.08
CA ILE A 27 7.60 -13.73 0.83
C ILE A 27 6.58 -14.44 -0.09
N SER A 28 5.47 -14.97 0.46
CA SER A 28 4.46 -15.72 -0.30
C SER A 28 3.12 -15.00 -0.45
N GLY A 29 2.87 -13.90 0.25
CA GLY A 29 1.52 -13.34 0.38
C GLY A 29 1.48 -11.82 0.43
N ALA A 30 1.04 -11.24 -0.70
CA ALA A 30 0.48 -9.90 -0.86
C ALA A 30 1.46 -8.71 -0.78
N GLU A 31 1.52 -7.97 -1.88
CA GLU A 31 2.21 -6.68 -2.06
C GLU A 31 1.85 -5.65 -0.97
N SER A 32 0.68 -5.79 -0.34
CA SER A 32 0.23 -4.94 0.78
C SER A 32 1.08 -5.11 2.05
N CYS A 33 1.61 -6.31 2.29
CA CYS A 33 2.39 -6.60 3.49
C CYS A 33 3.80 -6.00 3.42
N SER A 34 4.39 -5.99 2.22
CA SER A 34 5.68 -5.33 1.96
C SER A 34 5.57 -3.80 2.02
N LEU A 35 4.43 -3.24 1.60
CA LEU A 35 4.17 -1.79 1.68
C LEU A 35 4.16 -1.27 3.13
N LEU A 36 3.49 -1.99 4.03
CA LEU A 36 3.47 -1.64 5.46
C LEU A 36 4.84 -1.76 6.12
N GLU A 37 5.67 -2.72 5.70
CA GLU A 37 7.05 -2.83 6.20
C GLU A 37 7.87 -1.60 5.82
N PHE A 38 7.84 -1.19 4.54
CA PHE A 38 8.53 0.02 4.09
C PHE A 38 8.05 1.28 4.81
N LEU A 39 6.74 1.38 5.07
CA LEU A 39 6.17 2.51 5.80
C LEU A 39 6.69 2.58 7.25
N LEU A 40 6.72 1.46 7.96
CA LEU A 40 7.17 1.42 9.36
C LEU A 40 8.68 1.57 9.51
N ASP A 41 9.46 1.13 8.54
CA ASP A 41 10.91 1.34 8.48
C ASP A 41 11.26 2.80 8.09
N GLY A 42 10.26 3.60 7.71
CA GLY A 42 10.45 4.97 7.22
C GLY A 42 11.08 5.02 5.82
N ASN A 43 11.09 3.90 5.10
CA ASN A 43 11.60 3.79 3.74
C ASN A 43 10.53 4.23 2.74
N PHE A 44 10.33 5.54 2.62
CA PHE A 44 9.35 6.11 1.70
C PHE A 44 9.68 5.88 0.22
N GLU A 45 10.95 5.67 -0.12
CA GLU A 45 11.35 5.30 -1.48
C GLU A 45 10.79 3.92 -1.84
N GLY A 46 10.92 2.94 -0.95
CA GLY A 46 10.32 1.61 -1.12
C GLY A 46 8.79 1.66 -1.18
N VAL A 47 8.16 2.55 -0.39
CA VAL A 47 6.71 2.81 -0.47
C VAL A 47 6.31 3.31 -1.86
N LEU A 48 7.00 4.32 -2.39
CA LEU A 48 6.69 4.91 -3.70
C LEU A 48 6.96 3.95 -4.87
N LEU A 49 7.89 3.01 -4.71
CA LEU A 49 8.19 1.97 -5.71
C LEU A 49 7.26 0.76 -5.63
N SER A 50 6.37 0.70 -4.64
CA SER A 50 5.40 -0.39 -4.53
C SER A 50 4.46 -0.41 -5.73
N PRO A 51 4.17 -1.58 -6.34
CA PRO A 51 3.23 -1.70 -7.45
C PRO A 51 1.87 -1.06 -7.15
N VAL A 52 1.38 -1.20 -5.92
CA VAL A 52 0.10 -0.62 -5.46
C VAL A 52 0.13 0.91 -5.50
N VAL A 53 1.25 1.51 -5.05
CA VAL A 53 1.38 2.98 -5.04
C VAL A 53 1.62 3.51 -6.45
N LEU A 54 2.39 2.79 -7.27
CA LEU A 54 2.60 3.13 -8.67
C LEU A 54 1.31 3.05 -9.50
N ASP A 55 0.41 2.10 -9.21
CA ASP A 55 -0.90 2.01 -9.86
C ASP A 55 -1.76 3.24 -9.54
N ILE A 56 -1.76 3.68 -8.28
CA ILE A 56 -2.45 4.92 -7.86
C ILE A 56 -1.86 6.15 -8.55
N LEU A 57 -0.54 6.23 -8.63
CA LEU A 57 0.18 7.38 -9.20
C LEU A 57 0.31 7.30 -10.73
N GLY A 58 -0.14 6.22 -11.36
CA GLY A 58 -0.04 5.96 -12.79
C GLY A 58 -1.06 6.71 -13.64
N GLY A 59 -1.78 7.67 -13.07
CA GLY A 59 -2.76 8.48 -13.77
C GLY A 59 -2.16 9.25 -14.97
N GLU A 60 -3.00 9.58 -15.94
CA GLU A 60 -2.56 10.39 -17.08
C GLU A 60 -2.14 11.78 -16.59
N SER A 61 -0.88 12.15 -16.85
CA SER A 61 -0.33 13.47 -16.51
C SER A 61 -0.26 14.35 -17.75
N SER A 62 -0.67 15.61 -17.62
CA SER A 62 -0.45 16.61 -18.65
C SER A 62 0.87 17.36 -18.41
N SER A 63 1.63 17.63 -19.46
CA SER A 63 2.94 18.31 -19.36
C SER A 63 2.86 19.75 -18.80
N GLU A 64 1.67 20.36 -18.76
CA GLU A 64 1.45 21.70 -18.19
C GLU A 64 0.86 21.65 -16.77
N GLU A 65 0.56 20.46 -16.26
CA GLU A 65 -0.08 20.27 -14.97
C GLU A 65 0.93 20.39 -13.82
N LYS A 66 0.54 21.09 -12.76
CA LYS A 66 1.33 21.11 -11.52
C LYS A 66 1.27 19.73 -10.87
N ILE A 67 2.38 19.30 -10.30
CA ILE A 67 2.46 18.04 -9.55
C ILE A 67 1.37 17.91 -8.48
N GLU A 68 1.02 19.01 -7.81
CA GLU A 68 -0.05 19.06 -6.81
C GLU A 68 -1.41 18.65 -7.41
N THR A 69 -1.77 19.20 -8.57
CA THR A 69 -3.04 18.95 -9.26
C THR A 69 -3.10 17.53 -9.82
N HIS A 70 -1.96 17.04 -10.31
CA HIS A 70 -1.85 15.67 -10.81
C HIS A 70 -2.03 14.64 -9.69
N LEU A 71 -1.33 14.84 -8.57
CA LEU A 71 -1.45 13.97 -7.39
C LEU A 71 -2.87 14.01 -6.81
N GLU A 72 -3.46 15.20 -6.68
CA GLU A 72 -4.85 15.36 -6.22
C GLU A 72 -5.80 14.57 -7.12
N SER A 73 -5.65 14.67 -8.44
CA SER A 73 -6.47 13.92 -9.40
C SER A 73 -6.30 12.40 -9.25
N CYS A 74 -5.07 11.92 -9.10
CA CYS A 74 -4.77 10.50 -8.88
C CYS A 74 -5.44 9.97 -7.60
N PHE A 75 -5.32 10.70 -6.48
CA PHE A 75 -5.96 10.31 -5.22
C PHE A 75 -7.48 10.37 -5.28
N LEU A 76 -8.04 11.40 -5.92
CA LEU A 76 -9.49 11.51 -6.12
C LEU A 76 -10.03 10.36 -6.97
N ALA A 77 -9.32 9.97 -8.03
CA ALA A 77 -9.68 8.83 -8.87
C ALA A 77 -9.66 7.52 -8.07
N TYR A 78 -8.60 7.27 -7.29
CA TYR A 78 -8.50 6.11 -6.42
C TYR A 78 -9.64 6.03 -5.39
N LEU A 79 -9.90 7.14 -4.68
CA LEU A 79 -10.97 7.20 -3.67
C LEU A 79 -12.38 7.06 -4.26
N SER A 80 -12.58 7.55 -5.49
CA SER A 80 -13.86 7.43 -6.19
C SER A 80 -14.09 6.00 -6.70
N ASN A 81 -13.05 5.34 -7.22
CA ASN A 81 -13.13 3.96 -7.71
C ASN A 81 -13.34 2.95 -6.58
N ALA A 82 -12.81 3.23 -5.38
CA ALA A 82 -13.08 2.43 -4.17
C ALA A 82 -14.58 2.33 -3.84
N THR A 83 -15.39 3.31 -4.23
CA THR A 83 -16.85 3.27 -4.01
C THR A 83 -17.62 2.43 -5.02
N GLU A 84 -17.01 2.05 -6.14
CA GLU A 84 -17.63 1.19 -7.15
C GLU A 84 -17.40 -0.29 -6.87
N ASP A 85 -16.24 -0.65 -6.29
CA ASP A 85 -15.91 -2.02 -5.89
C ASP A 85 -16.75 -2.50 -4.68
N ASP A 86 -17.09 -1.59 -3.76
CA ASP A 86 -18.00 -1.84 -2.62
C ASP A 86 -19.47 -2.09 -3.02
N LYS A 87 -19.83 -1.92 -4.30
CA LYS A 87 -21.20 -2.12 -4.80
C LYS A 87 -21.40 -3.44 -5.53
N ALA A 88 -20.34 -4.25 -5.65
CA ALA A 88 -20.35 -5.56 -6.27
C ALA A 88 -20.15 -6.68 -5.22
N GLU A 89 -20.97 -6.68 -4.17
CA GLU A 89 -21.20 -7.87 -3.31
C GLU A 89 -22.69 -8.13 -3.12
#